data_AF-A0A439SIE7-F1
#
_entry.id   AF-A0A439SIE7-F1
#
_cell.length_a   1.000
_cell.length_b   1.000
_cell.length_c   1.000
_cell.angle_alpha   90.00
_cell.angle_beta   90.00
_cell.angle_gamma   90.00
#
_symmetry.space_group_name_H-M   'P 1'
#
loop_
_entity.id
_entity.type
_entity.pdbx_description
1 polymer ?
#
loop_
_entity_poly.entity_id
_entity_poly.type
_entity_poly.pdbx_seq_one_letter_code
_entity_poly.pdbx_strand_id
1 'polypeptide(L)'
;MTRFSSLLASALILLLPVSSAGAAAPEPAALFEAKTVADRDSTLTALEAAAPTDPASVYAAGAGQFFTALEILAGGLHRHGFESPQSFMLPLMRLPVPDNPNPEPLTYDGFRTILVAFRDRLEKSAATLGSVPAGADIGIEVDLTRLGIDLNEDGQIAPDESAAAIMASLSRGGAPDPAAPALTFRFDRADGYWLQGYAEFLMAQAGFWLAHDFKNAFDGSFHMLFPRAKLPLQDALVPP
;
A
#
# COMPACT_ATOMS: atom_id res chain seq x y z
N MET A 1 20.12 23.89 -78.32
CA MET A 1 18.79 24.14 -77.74
C MET A 1 18.24 22.82 -77.23
N THR A 2 18.05 22.78 -75.91
CA THR A 2 17.48 21.76 -75.02
C THR A 2 16.26 21.00 -75.55
N ARG A 3 16.09 19.69 -75.21
CA ARG A 3 14.93 19.01 -74.56
C ARG A 3 15.32 17.54 -74.22
N PHE A 4 15.73 17.25 -72.98
CA PHE A 4 14.95 16.73 -71.83
C PHE A 4 14.56 15.24 -71.87
N SER A 5 15.19 14.50 -70.95
CA SER A 5 15.01 13.10 -70.54
C SER A 5 13.62 12.79 -69.99
N SER A 6 13.23 11.51 -70.02
CA SER A 6 12.24 10.95 -69.09
C SER A 6 12.60 9.50 -68.80
N LEU A 7 13.32 9.29 -67.69
CA LEU A 7 13.50 7.99 -67.04
C LEU A 7 12.43 7.87 -65.97
N LEU A 8 11.51 6.89 -66.11
CA LEU A 8 10.61 6.48 -65.04
C LEU A 8 11.44 5.72 -63.98
N ALA A 9 11.55 6.29 -62.78
CA ALA A 9 12.06 5.59 -61.61
C ALA A 9 10.87 5.00 -60.82
N SER A 10 10.73 3.68 -60.87
CA SER A 10 9.81 2.93 -60.01
C SER A 10 10.39 2.86 -58.60
N ALA A 11 9.75 3.52 -57.64
CA ALA A 11 10.08 3.40 -56.21
C ALA A 11 9.38 2.16 -55.62
N LEU A 12 10.18 1.16 -55.24
CA LEU A 12 9.73 -0.02 -54.50
C LEU A 12 9.77 0.32 -53.00
N ILE A 13 8.60 0.52 -52.39
CA ILE A 13 8.48 0.77 -50.95
C ILE A 13 8.61 -0.59 -50.23
N LEU A 14 9.73 -0.79 -49.54
CA LEU A 14 9.95 -1.90 -48.61
C LEU A 14 9.08 -1.68 -47.35
N LEU A 15 8.02 -2.48 -47.21
CA LEU A 15 7.28 -2.65 -45.96
C LEU A 15 8.15 -3.42 -44.97
N LEU A 16 8.87 -2.69 -44.11
CA LEU A 16 9.50 -3.28 -42.93
C LEU A 16 8.41 -3.59 -41.89
N PRO A 17 8.39 -4.80 -41.31
CA PRO A 17 7.51 -5.07 -40.17
C PRO A 17 7.99 -4.22 -39.00
N VAL A 18 7.12 -3.33 -38.54
CA VAL A 18 7.30 -2.65 -37.25
C VAL A 18 7.09 -3.72 -36.18
N SER A 19 8.17 -4.35 -35.75
CA SER A 19 8.16 -5.10 -34.49
C SER A 19 7.95 -4.07 -33.38
N SER A 20 6.72 -3.96 -32.87
CA SER A 20 6.49 -3.35 -31.57
C SER A 20 7.34 -4.14 -30.57
N ALA A 21 8.41 -3.54 -30.05
CA ALA A 21 9.04 -4.04 -28.84
C ALA A 21 7.94 -4.03 -27.78
N GLY A 22 7.35 -5.19 -27.50
CA GLY A 22 6.43 -5.33 -26.39
C GLY A 22 7.19 -4.91 -25.14
N ALA A 23 6.64 -3.94 -24.40
CA ALA A 23 7.13 -3.67 -23.06
C ALA A 23 7.19 -5.02 -22.32
N ALA A 24 8.33 -5.34 -21.71
CA ALA A 24 8.44 -6.55 -20.90
C ALA A 24 7.30 -6.54 -19.88
N ALA A 25 6.63 -7.69 -19.70
CA ALA A 25 5.58 -7.81 -18.71
C ALA A 25 6.14 -7.41 -17.33
N PRO A 26 5.39 -6.65 -16.53
CA PRO A 26 5.86 -6.24 -15.20
C PRO A 26 6.11 -7.48 -14.35
N GLU A 27 7.23 -7.49 -13.62
CA GLU A 27 7.56 -8.59 -12.71
C GLU A 27 6.77 -8.40 -11.40
N PRO A 28 5.84 -9.30 -11.06
CA PRO A 28 4.98 -9.13 -9.88
C PRO A 28 5.74 -9.04 -8.55
N ALA A 29 6.87 -9.76 -8.44
CA ALA A 29 7.70 -9.75 -7.23
C ALA A 29 8.38 -8.39 -6.98
N ALA A 30 8.68 -7.62 -8.04
CA ALA A 30 9.35 -6.33 -7.93
C ALA A 30 8.54 -5.32 -7.10
N LEU A 31 7.21 -5.44 -7.09
CA LEU A 31 6.33 -4.62 -6.25
C LEU A 31 6.65 -4.77 -4.77
N PHE A 32 6.95 -6.00 -4.34
CA PHE A 32 7.16 -6.36 -2.94
C PHE A 32 8.62 -6.24 -2.51
N GLU A 33 9.53 -5.92 -3.43
CA GLU A 33 10.95 -5.65 -3.15
C GLU A 33 11.32 -4.17 -3.34
N ALA A 34 10.34 -3.33 -3.64
CA ALA A 34 10.54 -1.90 -3.84
C ALA A 34 11.10 -1.25 -2.56
N LYS A 35 12.12 -0.41 -2.74
CA LYS A 35 12.77 0.33 -1.64
C LYS A 35 12.26 1.75 -1.48
N THR A 36 11.45 2.21 -2.43
CA THR A 36 10.84 3.54 -2.41
C THR A 36 9.37 3.42 -2.76
N VAL A 37 8.57 4.34 -2.21
CA VAL A 37 7.15 4.46 -2.54
C VAL A 37 6.95 4.72 -4.04
N ALA A 38 7.82 5.56 -4.63
CA ALA A 38 7.77 5.88 -6.06
C ALA A 38 7.98 4.64 -6.96
N ASP A 39 8.96 3.80 -6.65
CA ASP A 39 9.22 2.57 -7.42
C ASP A 39 8.08 1.57 -7.27
N ARG A 40 7.54 1.44 -6.05
CA ARG A 40 6.38 0.58 -5.78
C ARG A 40 5.16 1.05 -6.57
N ASP A 41 4.84 2.33 -6.51
CA ASP A 41 3.64 2.90 -7.15
C ASP A 41 3.75 2.85 -8.68
N SER A 42 4.95 3.06 -9.22
CA SER A 42 5.25 2.84 -10.65
C SER A 42 5.01 1.38 -11.05
N THR A 43 5.52 0.43 -10.26
CA THR A 43 5.34 -1.01 -10.50
C THR A 43 3.88 -1.41 -10.37
N LEU A 44 3.16 -0.90 -9.36
CA LEU A 44 1.74 -1.13 -9.18
C LEU A 44 0.93 -0.63 -10.38
N THR A 45 1.25 0.55 -10.90
CA THR A 45 0.61 1.11 -12.10
C THR A 45 0.84 0.21 -13.32
N ALA A 46 2.06 -0.33 -13.48
CA ALA A 46 2.37 -1.26 -14.56
C ALA A 46 1.59 -2.59 -14.42
N LEU A 47 1.49 -3.14 -13.21
CA LEU A 47 0.71 -4.34 -12.92
C LEU A 47 -0.79 -4.11 -13.17
N GLU A 48 -1.34 -2.98 -12.75
CA GLU A 48 -2.74 -2.60 -13.01
C GLU A 48 -3.02 -2.49 -14.53
N ALA A 49 -2.06 -2.00 -15.31
CA ALA A 49 -2.17 -1.94 -16.77
C ALA A 49 -2.10 -3.33 -17.44
N ALA A 50 -1.32 -4.26 -16.88
CA ALA A 50 -1.18 -5.63 -17.39
C ALA A 50 -2.28 -6.59 -16.92
N ALA A 51 -3.00 -6.23 -15.84
CA ALA A 51 -4.05 -7.03 -15.20
C ALA A 51 -5.10 -7.63 -16.16
N PRO A 52 -5.59 -6.94 -17.21
CA PRO A 52 -6.58 -7.54 -18.12
C PRO A 52 -6.09 -8.79 -18.87
N THR A 53 -4.77 -8.97 -18.99
CA THR A 53 -4.16 -10.05 -19.79
C THR A 53 -3.27 -10.99 -18.98
N ASP A 54 -2.96 -10.65 -17.73
CA ASP A 54 -2.07 -11.43 -16.87
C ASP A 54 -2.66 -11.62 -15.46
N PRO A 55 -3.15 -12.83 -15.12
CA PRO A 55 -3.66 -13.14 -13.79
C PRO A 55 -2.67 -12.89 -12.64
N ALA A 56 -1.37 -13.06 -12.88
CA ALA A 56 -0.35 -12.80 -11.85
C ALA A 56 -0.25 -11.30 -11.56
N SER A 57 -0.33 -10.45 -12.59
CA SER A 57 -0.43 -9.00 -12.44
C SER A 57 -1.69 -8.56 -11.70
N VAL A 58 -2.86 -9.17 -11.97
CA VAL A 58 -4.10 -8.90 -11.20
C VAL A 58 -3.88 -9.21 -9.72
N TYR A 59 -3.34 -10.39 -9.43
CA TYR A 59 -3.10 -10.84 -8.06
C TYR A 59 -2.15 -9.89 -7.33
N ALA A 60 -1.00 -9.57 -7.93
CA ALA A 60 -0.01 -8.70 -7.32
C ALA A 60 -0.50 -7.26 -7.19
N ALA A 61 -1.25 -6.74 -8.16
CA ALA A 61 -1.87 -5.41 -8.04
C ALA A 61 -2.86 -5.36 -6.87
N GLY A 62 -3.71 -6.38 -6.73
CA GLY A 62 -4.66 -6.47 -5.62
C GLY A 62 -3.95 -6.55 -4.26
N ALA A 63 -2.91 -7.37 -4.14
CA ALA A 63 -2.09 -7.46 -2.92
C ALA A 63 -1.31 -6.16 -2.65
N GLY A 64 -0.75 -5.51 -3.67
CA GLY A 64 -0.09 -4.21 -3.53
C GLY A 64 -1.03 -3.12 -3.04
N GLN A 65 -2.24 -3.06 -3.59
CA GLN A 65 -3.28 -2.13 -3.13
C GLN A 65 -3.61 -2.34 -1.66
N PHE A 66 -3.64 -3.59 -1.17
CA PHE A 66 -3.83 -3.90 0.25
C PHE A 66 -2.74 -3.27 1.12
N PHE A 67 -1.47 -3.47 0.77
CA PHE A 67 -0.35 -2.87 1.52
C PHE A 67 -0.35 -1.35 1.45
N THR A 68 -0.68 -0.75 0.28
CA THR A 68 -0.86 0.70 0.21
C THR A 68 -2.00 1.20 1.11
N ALA A 69 -3.05 0.39 1.34
CA ALA A 69 -4.10 0.80 2.29
C ALA A 69 -3.54 0.89 3.71
N LEU A 70 -2.77 -0.11 4.15
CA LEU A 70 -2.11 -0.07 5.45
C LEU A 70 -1.16 1.13 5.58
N GLU A 71 -0.44 1.46 4.50
CA GLU A 71 0.39 2.66 4.43
C GLU A 71 -0.41 3.95 4.59
N ILE A 72 -1.54 4.11 3.89
CA ILE A 72 -2.42 5.28 4.03
C ILE A 72 -2.84 5.48 5.49
N LEU A 73 -3.18 4.39 6.17
CA LEU A 73 -3.54 4.44 7.58
C LEU A 73 -2.31 4.80 8.44
N ALA A 74 -1.18 4.12 8.25
CA ALA A 74 0.04 4.35 9.01
C ALA A 74 0.55 5.80 8.87
N GLY A 75 0.61 6.31 7.64
CA GLY A 75 1.03 7.67 7.35
C GLY A 75 0.09 8.70 7.96
N GLY A 76 -1.23 8.49 7.87
CA GLY A 76 -2.21 9.34 8.55
C GLY A 76 -2.04 9.36 10.07
N LEU A 77 -1.71 8.22 10.68
CA LEU A 77 -1.38 8.13 12.11
C LEU A 77 -0.04 8.85 12.42
N HIS A 78 0.99 8.64 11.62
CA HIS A 78 2.33 9.25 11.79
C HIS A 78 2.26 10.77 11.72
N ARG A 79 1.62 11.30 10.68
CA ARG A 79 1.50 12.74 10.40
C ARG A 79 0.91 13.51 11.58
N HIS A 80 -0.03 12.88 12.29
CA HIS A 80 -0.70 13.47 13.44
C HIS A 80 -0.09 13.06 14.79
N GLY A 81 1.04 12.35 14.79
CA GLY A 81 1.77 11.99 16.02
C GLY A 81 1.02 10.99 16.87
N PHE A 82 0.54 9.92 16.25
CA PHE A 82 -0.11 8.81 16.95
C PHE A 82 0.87 8.14 17.92
N GLU A 83 0.44 7.98 19.17
CA GLU A 83 1.14 7.23 20.21
C GLU A 83 0.28 6.01 20.58
N SER A 84 0.79 4.82 20.24
CA SER A 84 0.05 3.56 20.42
C SER A 84 -0.04 3.17 21.90
N PRO A 85 -1.25 3.05 22.49
CA PRO A 85 -1.38 2.57 23.85
C PRO A 85 -1.11 1.07 23.90
N GLN A 86 -0.21 0.64 24.79
CA GLN A 86 0.17 -0.78 24.97
C GLN A 86 -1.03 -1.71 25.27
N SER A 87 -2.16 -1.17 25.74
CA SER A 87 -3.36 -1.92 26.14
C SER A 87 -4.54 -1.81 25.16
N PHE A 88 -4.39 -1.14 24.01
CA PHE A 88 -5.54 -0.88 23.14
C PHE A 88 -5.98 -2.14 22.37
N MET A 89 -7.28 -2.42 22.37
CA MET A 89 -7.83 -3.68 21.85
C MET A 89 -8.18 -3.67 20.35
N LEU A 90 -8.07 -2.52 19.67
CA LEU A 90 -8.47 -2.40 18.26
C LEU A 90 -7.31 -2.66 17.29
N PRO A 91 -7.42 -3.63 16.35
CA PRO A 91 -6.36 -4.00 15.42
C PRO A 91 -5.78 -2.83 14.60
N LEU A 92 -6.63 -1.91 14.16
CA LEU A 92 -6.23 -0.78 13.31
C LEU A 92 -5.28 0.21 14.01
N MET A 93 -5.35 0.29 15.34
CA MET A 93 -4.59 1.26 16.15
C MET A 93 -3.34 0.62 16.78
N ARG A 94 -2.90 -0.54 16.28
CA ARG A 94 -1.72 -1.26 16.77
C ARG A 94 -0.50 -1.13 15.87
N LEU A 95 -0.62 -0.47 14.71
CA LEU A 95 0.52 -0.30 13.81
C LEU A 95 1.67 0.39 14.55
N PRO A 96 2.90 -0.14 14.45
CA PRO A 96 4.08 0.40 15.13
C PRO A 96 4.60 1.63 14.37
N VAL A 97 3.79 2.68 14.34
CA VAL A 97 4.10 3.92 13.63
C VAL A 97 5.24 4.65 14.36
N PRO A 98 6.29 5.11 13.66
CA PRO A 98 7.37 5.87 14.26
C PRO A 98 6.91 7.20 14.89
N ASP A 99 7.65 7.68 15.88
CA ASP A 99 7.38 8.98 16.51
C ASP A 99 7.57 10.14 15.52
N ASN A 100 6.58 11.04 15.44
CA ASN A 100 6.70 12.29 14.70
C ASN A 100 7.05 13.44 15.66
N PRO A 101 8.21 14.13 15.51
CA PRO A 101 8.59 15.23 16.38
C PRO A 101 7.71 16.49 16.19
N ASN A 102 7.13 16.69 15.00
CA ASN A 102 6.37 17.89 14.64
C ASN A 102 5.00 17.51 14.03
N PRO A 103 4.07 16.96 14.83
CA PRO A 103 2.80 16.49 14.31
C PRO A 103 1.87 17.62 13.86
N GLU A 104 1.11 17.34 12.82
CA GLU A 104 0.10 18.25 12.28
C GLU A 104 -1.18 18.24 13.14
N PRO A 105 -1.92 19.36 13.20
CA PRO A 105 -3.21 19.40 13.85
C PRO A 105 -4.19 18.38 13.25
N LEU A 106 -4.90 17.64 14.09
CA LEU A 106 -5.90 16.66 13.66
C LEU A 106 -7.31 17.16 13.98
N THR A 107 -8.21 17.10 13.00
CA THR A 107 -9.63 17.39 13.20
C THR A 107 -10.45 16.10 13.11
N TYR A 108 -11.68 16.14 13.62
CA TYR A 108 -12.61 15.02 13.49
C TYR A 108 -12.81 14.60 12.03
N ASP A 109 -13.05 15.57 11.14
CA ASP A 109 -13.24 15.32 9.72
C ASP A 109 -11.95 14.85 9.04
N GLY A 110 -10.79 15.36 9.48
CA GLY A 110 -9.48 14.88 9.03
C GLY A 110 -9.28 13.40 9.36
N PHE A 111 -9.59 12.98 10.59
CA PHE A 111 -9.46 11.58 10.99
C PHE A 111 -10.42 10.68 10.22
N ARG A 112 -11.67 11.13 10.00
CA ARG A 112 -12.62 10.41 9.14
C ARG A 112 -12.11 10.28 7.71
N THR A 113 -11.45 11.30 7.18
CA THR A 113 -10.88 11.29 5.82
C THR A 113 -9.81 10.21 5.68
N ILE A 114 -8.94 10.04 6.70
CA ILE A 114 -7.94 8.96 6.74
C ILE A 114 -8.65 7.59 6.69
N LEU A 115 -9.68 7.38 7.52
CA LEU A 115 -10.44 6.12 7.54
C LEU A 115 -11.16 5.83 6.22
N VAL A 116 -11.68 6.85 5.54
CA VAL A 116 -12.30 6.73 4.21
C VAL A 116 -11.27 6.31 3.18
N ALA A 117 -10.13 7.00 3.09
CA ALA A 117 -9.08 6.66 2.14
C ALA A 117 -8.54 5.23 2.35
N PHE A 118 -8.36 4.83 3.61
CA PHE A 118 -8.01 3.47 3.98
C PHE A 118 -9.03 2.44 3.49
N ARG A 119 -10.32 2.65 3.80
CA ARG A 119 -11.42 1.77 3.36
C ARG A 119 -11.51 1.67 1.84
N ASP A 120 -11.49 2.80 1.14
CA ASP A 120 -11.66 2.85 -0.31
C ASP A 120 -10.50 2.14 -1.03
N ARG A 121 -9.27 2.22 -0.46
CA ARG A 121 -8.12 1.48 -0.98
C ARG A 121 -8.25 -0.03 -0.74
N LEU A 122 -8.75 -0.46 0.41
CA LEU A 122 -9.06 -1.88 0.67
C LEU A 122 -10.17 -2.40 -0.24
N GLU A 123 -11.17 -1.58 -0.55
CA GLU A 123 -12.25 -1.95 -1.49
C GLU A 123 -11.69 -2.21 -2.88
N LYS A 124 -10.81 -1.33 -3.37
CA LYS A 124 -10.09 -1.53 -4.63
C LYS A 124 -9.28 -2.84 -4.61
N SER A 125 -8.58 -3.11 -3.50
CA SER A 125 -7.81 -4.35 -3.31
C SER A 125 -8.70 -5.59 -3.39
N ALA A 126 -9.78 -5.63 -2.61
CA ALA A 126 -10.69 -6.77 -2.56
C ALA A 126 -11.34 -7.04 -3.92
N ALA A 127 -11.77 -5.97 -4.62
CA ALA A 127 -12.33 -6.07 -5.96
C ALA A 127 -11.29 -6.60 -6.97
N THR A 128 -10.05 -6.10 -6.92
CA THR A 128 -8.97 -6.54 -7.81
C THR A 128 -8.64 -8.02 -7.57
N LEU A 129 -8.46 -8.44 -6.31
CA LEU A 129 -8.21 -9.84 -5.93
C LEU A 129 -9.39 -10.77 -6.32
N GLY A 130 -10.62 -10.27 -6.20
CA GLY A 130 -11.83 -10.96 -6.64
C GLY A 130 -11.90 -11.15 -8.16
N SER A 131 -11.20 -10.31 -8.94
CA SER A 131 -11.17 -10.43 -10.40
C SER A 131 -10.17 -11.47 -10.93
N VAL A 132 -9.30 -12.02 -10.07
CA VAL A 132 -8.36 -13.09 -10.47
C VAL A 132 -9.16 -14.35 -10.87
N PRO A 133 -8.99 -14.87 -12.11
CA PRO A 133 -9.74 -16.01 -12.59
C PRO A 133 -9.64 -17.23 -11.68
N ALA A 134 -10.75 -17.94 -11.46
CA ALA A 134 -10.83 -19.03 -10.47
C ALA A 134 -9.84 -20.19 -10.72
N GLY A 135 -9.49 -20.44 -11.99
CA GLY A 135 -8.52 -21.47 -12.39
C GLY A 135 -7.12 -20.94 -12.71
N ALA A 136 -6.82 -19.68 -12.39
CA ALA A 136 -5.49 -19.12 -12.61
C ALA A 136 -4.47 -19.81 -11.68
N ASP A 137 -3.38 -20.27 -12.27
CA ASP A 137 -2.21 -20.74 -11.52
C ASP A 137 -1.42 -19.52 -11.05
N ILE A 138 -1.46 -19.26 -9.74
CA ILE A 138 -0.76 -18.16 -9.10
C ILE A 138 0.33 -18.74 -8.23
N GLY A 139 1.53 -18.18 -8.34
CA GLY A 139 2.61 -18.48 -7.42
C GLY A 139 3.70 -17.44 -7.49
N ILE A 140 3.66 -16.52 -6.54
CA ILE A 140 4.58 -15.39 -6.44
C ILE A 140 5.44 -15.59 -5.20
N GLU A 141 6.75 -15.56 -5.37
CA GLU A 141 7.69 -15.60 -4.26
C GLU A 141 7.84 -14.19 -3.69
N VAL A 142 7.66 -14.06 -2.38
CA VAL A 142 7.77 -12.79 -1.65
C VAL A 142 8.62 -13.01 -0.41
N ASP A 143 9.66 -12.20 -0.26
CA ASP A 143 10.47 -12.13 0.95
C ASP A 143 9.86 -11.13 1.94
N LEU A 144 9.34 -11.62 3.07
CA LEU A 144 8.70 -10.77 4.08
C LEU A 144 9.68 -9.85 4.80
N THR A 145 10.99 -10.05 4.65
CA THR A 145 12.02 -9.11 5.14
C THR A 145 12.22 -7.91 4.20
N ARG A 146 11.67 -7.98 2.98
CA ARG A 146 11.74 -6.91 1.96
C ARG A 146 10.39 -6.25 1.69
N LEU A 147 9.31 -7.03 1.77
CA LEU A 147 7.95 -6.49 1.70
C LEU A 147 7.75 -5.47 2.80
N GLY A 148 7.56 -4.19 2.47
CA GLY A 148 7.37 -3.13 3.45
C GLY A 148 6.34 -2.09 3.03
N ILE A 149 6.00 -1.23 3.98
CA ILE A 149 5.16 -0.05 3.82
C ILE A 149 5.88 1.15 4.43
N ASP A 150 5.76 2.32 3.85
CA ASP A 150 6.33 3.57 4.39
C ASP A 150 5.49 4.01 5.60
N LEU A 151 6.00 3.81 6.81
CA LEU A 151 5.28 4.11 8.05
C LEU A 151 5.43 5.59 8.45
N ASN A 152 6.49 6.26 8.00
CA ASN A 152 6.85 7.62 8.42
C ASN A 152 6.60 8.70 7.35
N GLU A 153 6.11 8.31 6.17
CA GLU A 153 5.85 9.16 5.01
C GLU A 153 7.10 9.87 4.44
N ASP A 154 8.30 9.27 4.56
CA ASP A 154 9.55 9.83 4.02
C ASP A 154 9.84 9.40 2.56
N GLY A 155 9.01 8.53 2.00
CA GLY A 155 9.08 8.03 0.63
C GLY A 155 10.07 6.88 0.43
N GLN A 156 10.80 6.48 1.47
CA GLN A 156 11.59 5.25 1.51
C GLN A 156 10.78 4.12 2.16
N ILE A 157 11.13 2.89 1.84
CA ILE A 157 10.64 1.69 2.52
C ILE A 157 11.85 1.09 3.22
N ALA A 158 12.04 1.45 4.48
CA ALA A 158 13.20 1.06 5.27
C ALA A 158 13.07 -0.39 5.79
N PRO A 159 14.19 -1.08 6.09
CA PRO A 159 14.15 -2.47 6.55
C PRO A 159 13.34 -2.71 7.84
N ASP A 160 13.27 -1.71 8.72
CA ASP A 160 12.47 -1.72 9.94
C ASP A 160 10.97 -1.48 9.71
N GLU A 161 10.60 -1.13 8.48
CA GLU A 161 9.21 -1.02 8.02
C GLU A 161 8.76 -2.24 7.19
N SER A 162 9.61 -3.27 7.15
CA SER A 162 9.26 -4.56 6.54
C SER A 162 8.16 -5.29 7.32
N ALA A 163 7.41 -6.15 6.65
CA ALA A 163 6.37 -6.98 7.23
C ALA A 163 6.93 -7.85 8.37
N ALA A 164 8.13 -8.41 8.20
CA ALA A 164 8.84 -9.14 9.25
C ALA A 164 9.12 -8.26 10.47
N ALA A 165 9.57 -7.02 10.26
CA ALA A 165 9.86 -6.07 11.32
C ALA A 165 8.59 -5.64 12.08
N ILE A 166 7.53 -5.31 11.34
CA ILE A 166 6.22 -4.94 11.89
C ILE A 166 5.65 -6.10 12.73
N MET A 167 5.65 -7.33 12.20
CA MET A 167 5.18 -8.51 12.94
C MET A 167 6.00 -8.77 14.22
N ALA A 168 7.32 -8.57 14.17
CA ALA A 168 8.19 -8.71 15.34
C ALA A 168 7.85 -7.69 16.43
N SER A 169 7.64 -6.43 16.04
CA SER A 169 7.24 -5.35 16.94
C SER A 169 5.90 -5.65 17.63
N LEU A 170 4.90 -6.09 16.85
CA LEU A 170 3.58 -6.47 17.36
C LEU A 170 3.59 -7.68 18.33
N SER A 171 4.49 -8.65 18.10
CA SER A 171 4.50 -9.91 18.86
C SER A 171 5.32 -9.85 20.15
N ARG A 172 6.37 -9.03 20.20
CA ARG A 172 7.37 -9.08 21.29
C ARG A 172 7.69 -7.72 21.92
N GLY A 173 7.11 -6.62 21.43
CA GLY A 173 7.48 -5.27 21.87
C GLY A 173 8.97 -4.96 21.68
N GLY A 174 9.63 -5.67 20.76
CA GLY A 174 11.08 -5.63 20.56
C GLY A 174 11.43 -5.46 19.09
N ALA A 175 12.60 -4.85 18.86
CA ALA A 175 13.11 -4.58 17.52
C ALA A 175 13.38 -5.87 16.73
N PRO A 176 13.32 -5.83 15.39
CA PRO A 176 13.64 -6.96 14.53
C PRO A 176 15.12 -7.32 14.70
N ASP A 177 15.47 -8.61 14.58
CA ASP A 177 16.86 -9.01 14.45
C ASP A 177 17.32 -8.70 13.01
N PRO A 178 18.26 -7.74 12.80
CA PRO A 178 18.73 -7.39 11.46
C PRO A 178 19.50 -8.53 10.78
N ALA A 179 19.84 -9.60 11.50
CA ALA A 179 20.46 -10.82 10.96
C ALA A 179 19.46 -11.97 10.72
N ALA A 180 18.15 -11.71 10.81
CA ALA A 180 17.14 -12.72 10.52
C ALA A 180 17.30 -13.24 9.07
N PRO A 181 17.28 -14.57 8.86
CA PRO A 181 17.36 -15.13 7.52
C PRO A 181 16.20 -14.65 6.64
N ALA A 182 16.42 -14.60 5.33
CA ALA A 182 15.37 -14.29 4.36
C ALA A 182 14.14 -15.15 4.62
N LEU A 183 12.97 -14.49 4.69
CA LEU A 183 11.71 -15.13 5.04
C LEU A 183 10.83 -15.17 3.80
N THR A 184 11.27 -15.97 2.84
CA THR A 184 10.63 -16.11 1.52
C THR A 184 9.52 -17.14 1.55
N PHE A 185 8.34 -16.74 1.13
CA PHE A 185 7.19 -17.61 0.93
C PHE A 185 6.69 -17.52 -0.50
N ARG A 186 6.18 -18.63 -1.03
CA ARG A 186 5.47 -18.66 -2.30
C ARG A 186 3.98 -18.55 -2.01
N PHE A 187 3.38 -17.42 -2.37
CA PHE A 187 1.96 -17.15 -2.20
C PHE A 187 1.17 -17.63 -3.41
N ASP A 188 0.09 -18.35 -3.16
CA ASP A 188 -0.77 -18.94 -4.17
C ASP A 188 -2.17 -18.29 -4.25
N ARG A 189 -3.05 -18.86 -5.05
CA ARG A 189 -4.41 -18.33 -5.23
C ARG A 189 -5.25 -18.37 -3.95
N ALA A 190 -5.04 -19.39 -3.09
CA ALA A 190 -5.75 -19.53 -1.83
C ALA A 190 -5.35 -18.42 -0.85
N ASP A 191 -4.07 -18.05 -0.83
CA ASP A 191 -3.59 -16.89 -0.06
C ASP A 191 -4.25 -15.58 -0.52
N GLY A 192 -4.50 -15.44 -1.83
CA GLY A 192 -5.27 -14.32 -2.37
C GLY A 192 -6.71 -14.25 -1.87
N TYR A 193 -7.39 -15.39 -1.72
CA TYR A 193 -8.73 -15.41 -1.12
C TYR A 193 -8.70 -15.04 0.36
N TRP A 194 -7.68 -15.50 1.09
CA TRP A 194 -7.47 -15.10 2.48
C TRP A 194 -7.25 -13.60 2.60
N LEU A 195 -6.38 -13.04 1.76
CA LEU A 195 -6.08 -11.60 1.75
C LEU A 195 -7.30 -10.76 1.37
N GLN A 196 -8.08 -11.20 0.38
CA GLN A 196 -9.35 -10.58 0.02
C GLN A 196 -10.33 -10.57 1.20
N GLY A 197 -10.53 -11.71 1.86
CA GLY A 197 -11.40 -11.79 3.04
C GLY A 197 -10.90 -10.93 4.20
N TYR A 198 -9.58 -10.81 4.38
CA TYR A 198 -9.00 -9.95 5.39
C TYR A 198 -9.18 -8.45 5.07
N ALA A 199 -9.08 -8.07 3.79
CA ALA A 199 -9.40 -6.72 3.34
C ALA A 199 -10.87 -6.36 3.68
N GLU A 200 -11.81 -7.26 3.39
CA GLU A 200 -13.23 -7.10 3.75
C GLU A 200 -13.44 -6.94 5.26
N PHE A 201 -12.73 -7.73 6.07
CA PHE A 201 -12.76 -7.60 7.53
C PHE A 201 -12.25 -6.24 8.02
N LEU A 202 -11.13 -5.75 7.48
CA LEU A 202 -10.60 -4.43 7.83
C LEU A 202 -11.53 -3.30 7.35
N MET A 203 -12.14 -3.44 6.18
CA MET A 203 -13.17 -2.51 5.68
C MET A 203 -14.37 -2.46 6.62
N ALA A 204 -14.84 -3.60 7.13
CA ALA A 204 -15.94 -3.63 8.07
C ALA A 204 -15.62 -2.87 9.36
N GLN A 205 -14.37 -2.95 9.85
CA GLN A 205 -13.93 -2.16 11.01
C GLN A 205 -13.90 -0.66 10.73
N ALA A 206 -13.34 -0.24 9.59
CA ALA A 206 -13.37 1.17 9.18
C ALA A 206 -14.82 1.66 8.98
N GLY A 207 -15.65 0.84 8.36
CA GLY A 207 -17.08 1.08 8.15
C GLY A 207 -17.85 1.25 9.46
N PHE A 208 -17.54 0.46 10.50
CA PHE A 208 -18.12 0.64 11.82
C PHE A 208 -17.86 2.05 12.37
N TRP A 209 -16.62 2.52 12.34
CA TRP A 209 -16.29 3.89 12.76
C TRP A 209 -17.02 4.95 11.93
N LEU A 210 -16.99 4.79 10.61
CA LEU A 210 -17.56 5.77 9.67
C LEU A 210 -19.09 5.83 9.71
N ALA A 211 -19.76 4.73 10.10
CA ALA A 211 -21.21 4.66 10.24
C ALA A 211 -21.75 5.42 11.46
N HIS A 212 -20.90 5.77 12.42
CA HIS A 212 -21.30 6.46 13.63
C HIS A 212 -20.72 7.88 13.69
N ASP A 213 -21.47 8.79 14.33
CA ASP A 213 -20.93 10.06 14.80
C ASP A 213 -20.24 9.81 16.15
N PHE A 214 -18.92 9.79 16.13
CA PHE A 214 -18.07 9.62 17.30
C PHE A 214 -17.34 10.92 17.67
N LYS A 215 -17.83 12.08 17.23
CA LYS A 215 -17.19 13.38 17.48
C LYS A 215 -16.97 13.65 18.98
N ASN A 216 -17.95 13.34 19.82
CA ASN A 216 -17.80 13.52 21.27
C ASN A 216 -16.69 12.64 21.86
N ALA A 217 -16.56 11.40 21.37
CA ALA A 217 -15.46 10.53 21.79
C ALA A 217 -14.12 11.07 21.27
N PHE A 218 -14.08 11.53 20.02
CA PHE A 218 -12.89 12.14 19.43
C PHE A 218 -12.41 13.37 20.22
N ASP A 219 -13.26 14.37 20.39
CA ASP A 219 -12.94 15.61 21.11
C ASP A 219 -12.58 15.32 22.59
N GLY A 220 -13.22 14.28 23.16
CA GLY A 220 -13.10 13.91 24.57
C GLY A 220 -11.91 13.01 24.94
N SER A 221 -11.36 12.20 24.02
CA SER A 221 -10.38 11.17 24.38
C SER A 221 -9.22 11.01 23.41
N PHE A 222 -9.30 11.50 22.16
CA PHE A 222 -8.26 11.22 21.17
C PHE A 222 -6.95 11.98 21.45
N HIS A 223 -6.95 12.98 22.33
CA HIS A 223 -5.72 13.59 22.85
C HIS A 223 -4.82 12.58 23.59
N MET A 224 -5.35 11.46 24.08
CA MET A 224 -4.52 10.38 24.65
C MET A 224 -3.81 9.55 23.59
N LEU A 225 -4.32 9.57 22.35
CA LEU A 225 -3.76 8.83 21.20
C LEU A 225 -2.92 9.75 20.31
N PHE A 226 -3.22 11.05 20.31
CA PHE A 226 -2.56 12.07 19.51
C PHE A 226 -2.24 13.28 20.42
N PRO A 227 -1.30 13.13 21.37
CA PRO A 227 -1.06 14.09 22.45
C PRO A 227 -0.48 15.43 21.97
N ARG A 228 -0.06 15.53 20.72
CA ARG A 228 0.55 16.74 20.14
C ARG A 228 -0.20 17.26 18.91
N ALA A 229 -1.38 16.74 18.61
CA ALA A 229 -2.18 17.08 17.42
C ALA A 229 -3.17 18.26 17.60
N LYS A 230 -2.96 19.10 18.61
CA LYS A 230 -3.78 20.28 18.96
C LYS A 230 -5.28 19.96 19.15
N LEU A 231 -5.57 18.81 19.77
CA LEU A 231 -6.93 18.38 20.04
C LEU A 231 -7.56 19.17 21.21
N PRO A 232 -8.90 19.31 21.27
CA PRO A 232 -9.58 20.22 22.20
C PRO A 232 -9.21 20.09 23.68
N LEU A 233 -8.86 18.88 24.14
CA LEU A 233 -8.50 18.59 25.53
C LEU A 233 -7.00 18.35 25.76
N GLN A 234 -6.16 18.55 24.74
CA GLN A 234 -4.72 18.31 24.84
C GLN A 234 -4.09 19.07 26.02
N ASP A 235 -4.28 20.38 26.08
CA ASP A 235 -3.62 21.24 27.08
C ASP A 235 -4.27 21.14 28.48
N ALA A 236 -5.45 20.52 28.58
CA ALA A 236 -6.20 20.41 29.83
C ALA A 236 -5.89 19.10 30.59
N LEU A 237 -5.49 18.03 29.89
CA LEU A 237 -5.45 16.67 30.44
C LEU A 237 -4.15 15.90 30.17
N VAL A 238 -3.24 16.39 29.31
CA VAL A 238 -1.93 15.76 29.11
C VAL A 238 -0.93 16.38 30.11
N PRO A 239 -0.32 15.60 31.04
CA PRO A 239 0.72 16.13 31.92
C PRO A 239 1.94 16.59 31.11
N PRO A 240 2.66 17.63 31.55
CA PRO A 240 3.90 18.07 30.89
C PRO A 240 5.00 17.02 30.93
#